data_AF-A0A5D3FU38-F1
#
_entry.id   AF-A0A5D3FU38-F1
#
_cell.length_a   1.000
_cell.length_b   1.000
_cell.length_c   1.000
_cell.angle_alpha   90.00
_cell.angle_beta   90.00
_cell.angle_gamma   90.00
#
_symmetry.space_group_name_H-M   'P 1'
#
loop_
_entity.id
_entity.type
_entity.pdbx_description
1 polymer ?
#
loop_
_entity_poly.entity_id
_entity_poly.type
_entity_poly.pdbx_seq_one_letter_code
_entity_poly.pdbx_strand_id
1 'polypeptide(L)' 'MGHLLNEPVRAEHDQAGRLTAYEWRGARYAVQEVLKTYGTPQEGRVYRVRITGAEGVAVAELGRDEDRWRLRHIFSA' A
#
# COMPACT_ATOMS: atom_id res chain seq x y z
N MET A 1 0.38 -16.47 -5.21
CA MET A 1 1.43 -16.54 -4.16
C MET A 1 2.09 -15.17 -4.12
N GLY A 2 1.96 -14.42 -3.02
CA GLY A 2 2.49 -13.05 -2.93
C GLY A 2 3.96 -13.03 -2.51
N HIS A 3 4.76 -12.10 -3.05
CA HIS A 3 6.14 -11.91 -2.62
C HIS A 3 6.17 -11.12 -1.31
N LEU A 4 6.80 -11.66 -0.26
CA LEU A 4 7.08 -10.94 1.00
C LEU A 4 8.12 -9.86 0.73
N LEU A 5 7.65 -8.61 0.82
CA LEU A 5 8.43 -7.40 0.68
C LEU A 5 8.53 -6.69 2.04
N ASN A 6 9.49 -5.79 2.12
CA ASN A 6 9.59 -4.85 3.23
C ASN A 6 10.26 -3.58 2.72
N GLU A 7 9.75 -3.04 1.61
CA GLU A 7 10.41 -1.96 0.89
C GLU A 7 9.71 -0.63 1.18
N PRO A 8 10.47 0.47 1.38
CA PRO A 8 9.87 1.79 1.56
C PRO A 8 9.14 2.22 0.29
N VAL A 9 8.02 2.92 0.47
CA VAL A 9 7.26 3.55 -0.63
C VAL A 9 6.98 5.01 -0.30
N ARG A 10 6.77 5.82 -1.33
CA ARG A 10 6.26 7.18 -1.15
C ARG A 10 4.75 7.15 -1.27
N ALA A 11 4.05 7.41 -0.17
CA ALA A 11 2.60 7.42 -0.13
C ALA A 11 2.03 8.81 -0.49
N GLU A 12 1.05 8.83 -1.39
CA GLU A 12 0.23 9.99 -1.70
C GLU A 12 -1.07 9.91 -0.93
N HIS A 13 -1.53 11.05 -0.41
CA HIS A 13 -2.76 11.15 0.34
C HIS A 13 -3.66 12.26 -0.22
N ASP A 14 -4.96 12.14 -0.04
CA ASP A 14 -5.88 13.25 -0.28
C ASP A 14 -5.85 14.28 0.88
N GLN A 15 -6.63 15.35 0.74
CA GLN A 15 -6.74 16.40 1.77
C GLN A 15 -7.29 15.89 3.11
N ALA A 16 -8.00 14.75 3.11
CA ALA A 16 -8.49 14.11 4.33
C ALA A 16 -7.47 13.14 4.94
N GLY A 17 -6.26 13.01 4.35
CA GLY A 17 -5.21 12.12 4.80
C GLY A 17 -5.41 10.66 4.43
N ARG A 18 -6.34 10.34 3.52
CA ARG A 18 -6.58 8.97 3.04
C ARG A 18 -5.57 8.63 1.94
N LEU A 19 -5.04 7.41 1.98
CA LEU A 19 -4.10 6.91 0.99
C LEU A 19 -4.78 6.81 -0.39
N THR A 20 -4.22 7.50 -1.39
CA THR A 20 -4.77 7.55 -2.76
C THR A 20 -3.84 6.94 -3.81
N ALA A 21 -2.54 6.91 -3.56
CA ALA A 21 -1.57 6.24 -4.41
C ALA A 21 -0.26 5.99 -3.64
N TYR A 22 0.64 5.22 -4.23
CA TYR A 22 2.03 5.17 -3.81
C TYR A 22 2.99 4.97 -4.98
N GLU A 23 4.24 5.42 -4.80
CA GLU A 23 5.35 5.14 -5.71
C GLU A 23 6.26 4.06 -5.12
N TRP A 24 6.58 3.06 -5.93
CA TRP A 24 7.54 2.01 -5.62
C TRP A 24 8.41 1.73 -6.84
N ARG A 25 9.73 1.80 -6.67
CA ARG A 25 10.74 1.57 -7.74
C ARG A 25 10.49 2.41 -9.01
N GLY A 26 10.02 3.65 -8.85
CA GLY A 26 9.75 4.56 -9.97
C GLY A 26 8.42 4.32 -10.69
N ALA A 27 7.62 3.34 -10.27
CA ALA A 27 6.27 3.11 -10.76
C ALA A 27 5.23 3.64 -9.76
N ARG A 28 4.19 4.29 -10.27
CA ARG A 28 3.06 4.78 -9.47
C ARG A 28 1.89 3.80 -9.52
N TYR A 29 1.32 3.52 -8.36
CA TYR A 29 0.17 2.64 -8.17
C TYR A 29 -0.97 3.43 -7.54
N ALA A 30 -2.08 3.58 -8.27
CA ALA A 30 -3.27 4.25 -7.77
C ALA A 30 -4.06 3.32 -6.86
N VAL A 31 -4.46 3.78 -5.67
CA VAL A 31 -5.34 3.04 -4.76
C VAL A 31 -6.78 3.27 -5.18
N GLN A 32 -7.47 2.19 -5.55
CA GLN A 32 -8.89 2.24 -5.89
C GLN A 32 -9.76 2.15 -4.65
N GLU A 33 -9.42 1.22 -3.76
CA GLU A 33 -10.15 0.99 -2.51
C GLU A 33 -9.27 0.33 -1.44
N VAL A 34 -9.59 0.62 -0.18
CA VAL A 34 -9.04 -0.09 0.97
C VAL A 34 -9.96 -1.27 1.27
N LEU A 35 -9.46 -2.48 1.05
CA LEU A 35 -10.21 -3.73 1.26
C LEU A 35 -10.28 -4.09 2.73
N LYS A 36 -9.16 -3.92 3.45
CA LYS A 36 -9.08 -4.21 4.88
C LYS A 36 -7.96 -3.45 5.55
N THR A 37 -8.15 -3.11 6.82
CA THR A 37 -7.11 -2.55 7.69
C THR A 37 -6.94 -3.48 8.89
N TYR A 38 -5.69 -3.71 9.28
CA TYR A 38 -5.29 -4.59 10.39
C TYR A 38 -4.24 -3.87 11.26
N GLY A 39 -4.01 -4.39 12.47
CA GLY A 39 -3.00 -3.87 13.39
C GLY A 39 -3.45 -2.62 14.15
N THR A 40 -2.68 -2.26 15.18
CA THR A 40 -2.91 -1.06 16.00
C THR A 40 -1.92 0.04 15.63
N PRO A 41 -2.19 1.31 15.97
CA PRO A 41 -1.21 2.38 15.79
C PRO A 41 0.14 2.11 16.48
N GLN A 42 0.14 1.39 17.61
CA GLN A 42 1.36 1.08 18.38
C GLN A 42 2.18 -0.06 17.75
N GLU A 43 1.54 -1.00 17.07
CA GLU A 43 2.20 -2.17 16.46
C GLU A 43 2.47 -1.99 14.95
N GLY A 44 1.99 -0.88 14.37
CA GLY A 44 1.98 -0.61 12.94
C GLY A 44 0.68 -1.07 12.28
N ARG A 45 0.05 -0.17 11.52
CA ARG A 45 -1.18 -0.49 10.77
C ARG A 45 -0.83 -1.10 9.43
N VAL A 46 -1.56 -2.12 9.02
CA VAL A 46 -1.46 -2.72 7.67
C VAL A 46 -2.74 -2.44 6.90
N TYR A 47 -2.58 -1.93 5.69
CA TYR A 47 -3.65 -1.60 4.76
C TYR A 47 -3.57 -2.56 3.57
N ARG A 48 -4.57 -3.41 3.41
CA ARG A 48 -4.77 -4.20 2.19
C ARG A 48 -5.62 -3.38 1.22
N VAL A 49 -5.07 -3.07 0.07
CA VAL A 49 -5.63 -2.14 -0.91
C VAL A 49 -5.74 -2.79 -2.29
N ARG A 50 -6.79 -2.49 -3.03
CA ARG A 50 -6.83 -2.74 -4.47
C ARG A 50 -6.16 -1.57 -5.18
N ILE A 51 -5.29 -1.88 -6.11
CA ILE A 51 -4.47 -0.91 -6.82
C ILE A 51 -4.54 -1.08 -8.32
N THR A 52 -4.25 0.00 -9.06
CA THR A 52 -4.01 -0.02 -10.50
C THR A 52 -2.62 0.51 -10.78
N GLY A 53 -1.79 -0.30 -11.45
CA GLY A 53 -0.46 0.08 -11.93
C GLY A 53 -0.32 -0.19 -13.43
N ALA A 54 0.93 -0.12 -13.93
CA ALA A 54 1.24 -0.35 -15.34
C ALA A 54 0.83 -1.74 -15.85
N GLU A 55 0.89 -2.76 -14.98
CA GLU A 55 0.54 -4.14 -15.31
C GLU A 55 -0.95 -4.48 -15.07
N GLY A 56 -1.77 -3.48 -14.74
CA GLY A 56 -3.20 -3.64 -14.50
C GLY A 56 -3.56 -3.61 -13.01
N VAL A 57 -4.64 -4.34 -12.66
CA VAL A 57 -5.20 -4.35 -11.30
C VAL A 57 -4.54 -5.42 -10.44
N ALA A 58 -4.15 -5.06 -9.23
CA ALA A 58 -3.58 -5.97 -8.24
C ALA A 58 -4.11 -5.66 -6.83
N VAL A 59 -3.76 -6.51 -5.86
CA VAL A 59 -3.95 -6.22 -4.43
C VAL A 59 -2.58 -6.07 -3.78
N ALA A 60 -2.40 -5.06 -2.93
CA ALA A 60 -1.17 -4.85 -2.18
C ALA A 60 -1.45 -4.71 -0.68
N GLU A 61 -0.46 -5.07 0.12
CA GLU A 61 -0.43 -4.77 1.55
C GLU A 61 0.65 -3.75 1.84
N LEU A 62 0.23 -2.66 2.49
CA LEU A 62 1.10 -1.55 2.88
C LEU A 62 1.10 -1.43 4.40
N GLY A 63 2.27 -1.53 5.02
CA GLY A 63 2.46 -1.21 6.43
C GLY A 63 2.71 0.28 6.62
N ARG A 64 2.13 0.85 7.68
CA ARG A 64 2.42 2.20 8.17
C ARG A 64 2.90 2.10 9.61
N ASP A 65 4.14 2.51 9.83
CA ASP A 65 4.81 2.55 11.14
C ASP A 65 5.50 3.91 11.30
N GLU A 66 5.26 4.61 12.41
CA GLU A 66 5.80 5.97 12.67
C GLU A 66 5.70 6.91 11.43
N ASP A 67 4.55 6.88 10.73
CA ASP A 67 4.28 7.59 9.47
C ASP A 67 5.12 7.20 8.25
N ARG A 68 5.92 6.13 8.34
CA ARG A 68 6.65 5.53 7.23
C ARG A 68 5.83 4.42 6.58
N TRP A 69 5.68 4.52 5.27
CA TRP A 69 4.96 3.54 4.47
C TRP A 69 5.90 2.52 3.86
N ARG A 70 5.52 1.24 3.94
CA ARG A 70 6.28 0.12 3.38
C ARG A 70 5.40 -0.87 2.66
N LEU A 71 5.80 -1.28 1.48
CA LEU A 71 5.19 -2.39 0.76
C LEU A 71 5.58 -3.71 1.41
N ARG A 72 4.57 -4.49 1.79
CA ARG A 72 4.71 -5.78 2.48
C ARG A 72 4.39 -6.95 1.57
N HIS A 73 3.37 -6.82 0.73
CA HIS A 73 3.02 -7.84 -0.26
C HIS A 73 2.40 -7.21 -1.50
N ILE A 74 2.63 -7.85 -2.65
CA ILE A 74 1.80 -7.69 -3.85
C ILE A 74 1.22 -9.06 -4.19
N PHE A 75 -0.10 -9.10 -4.35
CA PHE A 75 -0.85 -10.21 -4.89
C PHE A 75 -1.23 -9.85 -6.33
N SER A 76 -0.47 -10.39 -7.29
CA SER A 76 -0.87 -10.36 -8.69
C SER A 76 -2.13 -11.20 -8.87
N ALA A 77 -3.02 -10.74 -9.76
CA ALA A 77 -4.16 -11.52 -10.23
C ALA A 77 -3.70 -12.72 -11.06
#